data_AF-A0A644VG50-F1
#
_entry.id   AF-A0A644VG50-F1
#
_cell.length_a   1.000
_cell.length_b   1.000
_cell.length_c   1.000
_cell.angle_alpha   90.00
_cell.angle_beta   90.00
_cell.angle_gamma   90.00
#
_symmetry.space_group_name_H-M   'P 1'
#
loop_
_entity.id
_entity.type
_entity.pdbx_description
1 polymer ?
#
loop_
_entity_poly.entity_id
_entity_poly.type
_entity_poly.pdbx_seq_one_letter_code
_entity_poly.pdbx_strand_id
1 'polypeptide(L)'
;MTDTTFKGENYDSKLSLKDIAARVRAYAKEKYPECTFSVTKDGYRSIYIHLMSSPFQAFKGENENGYLQLNQYYIKEDERLTEEAKKVMADMHEYLMTYNYDDSDSMTDYFCVNFYGQFAIGKWNQPFRIKIEKEKEEDLLQVEPIAEGKNLKLIVYSTKALVVVGDTKPVKDKLKELGGKFNFRLWCGSGWVFPKKREEELKSLLMS
;
A
#
# COMPACT_ATOMS: atom_id res chain seq x y z
N MET A 1 6.51 47.21 -12.18
CA MET A 1 5.77 45.97 -12.46
C MET A 1 6.62 44.86 -11.90
N THR A 2 6.26 44.32 -10.73
CA THR A 2 6.92 43.14 -10.19
C THR A 2 6.46 41.96 -11.02
N ASP A 3 7.38 41.37 -11.75
CA ASP A 3 7.16 40.16 -12.55
C ASP A 3 6.97 39.00 -11.56
N THR A 4 5.74 38.82 -11.07
CA THR A 4 5.38 37.80 -10.04
C THR A 4 5.02 36.46 -10.67
N THR A 5 5.22 36.30 -11.98
CA THR A 5 4.82 35.11 -12.72
C THR A 5 5.74 33.93 -12.38
N PHE A 6 5.20 32.93 -11.68
CA PHE A 6 5.86 31.66 -11.47
C PHE A 6 5.70 30.77 -12.71
N LYS A 7 6.78 30.10 -13.12
CA LYS A 7 6.74 29.01 -14.11
C LYS A 7 7.59 27.86 -13.60
N GLY A 8 6.99 26.69 -13.47
CA GLY A 8 7.72 25.49 -13.08
C GLY A 8 8.70 25.02 -14.16
N GLU A 9 9.74 24.31 -13.75
CA GLU A 9 10.82 23.84 -14.62
C GLU A 9 10.36 22.91 -15.77
N ASN A 10 9.27 22.17 -15.56
CA ASN A 10 8.69 21.24 -16.53
C ASN A 10 7.46 21.83 -17.25
N TYR A 11 7.20 23.13 -17.08
CA TYR A 11 6.09 23.79 -17.75
C TYR A 11 6.32 23.82 -19.27
N ASP A 12 5.34 23.29 -20.00
CA ASP A 12 5.26 23.36 -21.45
C ASP A 12 3.79 23.57 -21.84
N SER A 13 3.51 24.68 -22.55
CA SER A 13 2.16 25.04 -22.98
C SER A 13 1.56 24.06 -23.99
N LYS A 14 2.37 23.18 -24.59
CA LYS A 14 1.92 22.14 -25.52
C LYS A 14 1.44 20.88 -24.81
N LEU A 15 1.77 20.69 -23.52
CA LEU A 15 1.34 19.50 -22.78
C LEU A 15 -0.12 19.65 -22.34
N SER A 16 -0.94 18.65 -22.67
CA SER A 16 -2.28 18.58 -22.12
C SER A 16 -2.24 18.18 -20.64
N LEU A 17 -3.28 18.52 -19.89
CA LEU A 17 -3.42 18.07 -18.50
C LEU A 17 -3.47 16.53 -18.37
N LYS A 18 -3.88 15.82 -19.44
CA LYS A 18 -3.83 14.36 -19.47
C LYS A 18 -2.38 13.85 -19.58
N ASP A 19 -1.54 14.53 -20.36
CA ASP A 19 -0.11 14.21 -20.49
C ASP A 19 0.62 14.49 -19.18
N ILE A 20 0.35 15.64 -18.56
CA ILE A 20 0.89 15.99 -17.24
C ILE A 20 0.49 14.93 -16.20
N ALA A 21 -0.81 14.58 -16.13
CA ALA A 21 -1.26 13.52 -15.23
C ALA A 21 -0.58 12.16 -15.51
N ALA A 22 -0.30 11.82 -16.77
CA ALA A 22 0.43 10.60 -17.13
C ALA A 22 1.88 10.63 -16.65
N ARG A 23 2.58 11.77 -16.79
CA ARG A 23 3.95 11.95 -16.29
C ARG A 23 4.02 11.87 -14.76
N VAL A 24 3.07 12.50 -14.07
CA VAL A 24 2.94 12.43 -12.61
C VAL A 24 2.67 11.01 -12.13
N ARG A 25 1.87 10.21 -12.86
CA ARG A 25 1.73 8.77 -12.57
C ARG A 25 3.04 8.00 -12.72
N ALA A 26 3.80 8.28 -13.78
CA ALA A 26 5.08 7.62 -14.01
C ALA A 26 6.06 7.92 -12.88
N TYR A 27 6.19 9.20 -12.51
CA TYR A 27 6.99 9.64 -11.37
C TYR A 27 6.58 8.96 -10.05
N ALA A 28 5.28 8.94 -9.76
CA ALA A 28 4.77 8.30 -8.54
C ALA A 28 5.11 6.80 -8.49
N LYS A 29 5.01 6.11 -9.64
CA LYS A 29 5.31 4.68 -9.75
C LYS A 29 6.80 4.38 -9.61
N GLU A 30 7.66 5.25 -10.14
CA GLU A 30 9.11 5.12 -10.06
C GLU A 30 9.61 5.38 -8.64
N LYS A 31 9.17 6.48 -8.02
CA LYS A 31 9.67 6.92 -6.71
C LYS A 31 9.01 6.20 -5.54
N TYR A 32 7.75 5.80 -5.69
CA TYR A 32 6.94 5.17 -4.65
C TYR A 32 6.25 3.90 -5.15
N PRO A 33 7.00 2.87 -5.57
CA PRO A 33 6.44 1.66 -6.20
C PRO A 33 5.48 0.88 -5.30
N GLU A 34 5.69 0.92 -3.99
CA GLU A 34 4.83 0.27 -2.99
C GLU A 34 3.51 1.03 -2.75
N CYS A 35 3.49 2.34 -3.07
CA CYS A 35 2.30 3.16 -2.96
C CYS A 35 1.39 2.98 -4.18
N THR A 36 0.10 3.27 -4.02
CA THR A 36 -0.83 3.35 -5.15
C THR A 36 -1.49 4.70 -5.15
N PHE A 37 -1.31 5.41 -6.25
CA PHE A 37 -1.90 6.72 -6.48
C PHE A 37 -2.99 6.64 -7.53
N SER A 38 -4.08 7.36 -7.30
CA SER A 38 -5.03 7.74 -8.33
C SER A 38 -4.68 9.16 -8.79
N VAL A 39 -4.09 9.28 -9.98
CA VAL A 39 -3.81 10.59 -10.59
C VAL A 39 -4.68 10.77 -11.83
N THR A 40 -5.56 11.76 -11.80
CA THR A 40 -6.59 11.97 -12.82
C THR A 40 -6.79 13.44 -13.13
N LYS A 41 -6.96 13.76 -14.42
CA LYS A 41 -7.56 15.03 -14.85
C LYS A 41 -9.07 14.91 -14.62
N ASP A 42 -9.62 15.80 -13.82
CA ASP A 42 -11.07 15.93 -13.63
C ASP A 42 -11.46 17.40 -13.44
N GLY A 43 -12.72 17.75 -13.69
CA GLY A 43 -13.22 19.13 -13.58
C GLY A 43 -12.56 20.13 -14.55
N TYR A 44 -12.66 21.40 -14.19
CA TYR A 44 -12.10 22.53 -14.96
C TYR A 44 -10.64 22.76 -14.55
N ARG A 45 -9.73 22.46 -15.48
CA ARG A 45 -8.29 22.64 -15.31
C ARG A 45 -7.76 22.07 -13.98
N SER A 46 -8.23 20.91 -13.52
CA SER A 46 -7.76 20.32 -12.25
C SER A 46 -7.10 18.96 -12.45
N ILE A 47 -6.06 18.70 -11.66
CA ILE A 47 -5.39 17.41 -11.56
C ILE A 47 -5.51 16.93 -10.12
N TYR A 48 -6.15 15.78 -9.94
CA TYR A 48 -6.37 15.14 -8.66
C TYR A 48 -5.28 14.10 -8.42
N ILE A 49 -4.68 14.12 -7.24
CA ILE A 49 -3.68 13.15 -6.76
C ILE A 49 -4.18 12.60 -5.44
N HIS A 50 -4.62 11.34 -5.45
CA HIS A 50 -5.07 10.66 -4.24
C HIS A 50 -4.16 9.49 -3.89
N LEU A 51 -3.66 9.45 -2.66
CA LEU A 51 -2.95 8.30 -2.12
C LEU A 51 -3.98 7.23 -1.71
N MET A 52 -4.07 6.14 -2.48
CA MET A 52 -5.06 5.08 -2.26
C MET A 52 -4.54 3.97 -1.35
N SER A 53 -3.23 3.71 -1.37
CA SER A 53 -2.59 2.78 -0.45
C SER A 53 -1.10 3.03 -0.30
N SER A 54 -0.52 2.64 0.82
CA SER A 54 0.91 2.68 1.07
C SER A 54 1.34 1.58 2.05
N PRO A 55 2.65 1.27 2.16
CA PRO A 55 3.16 0.31 3.15
C PRO A 55 3.19 0.86 4.59
N PHE A 56 2.85 2.13 4.78
CA PHE A 56 2.83 2.82 6.07
C PHE A 56 1.42 3.29 6.42
N GLN A 57 1.15 3.49 7.71
CA GLN A 57 -0.09 4.15 8.14
C GLN A 57 -0.04 5.63 7.74
N ALA A 58 -1.12 6.13 7.13
CA ALA A 58 -1.18 7.52 6.67
C ALA A 58 -1.73 8.48 7.74
N PHE A 59 -2.63 8.00 8.60
CA PHE A 59 -3.32 8.82 9.59
C PHE A 59 -2.71 8.67 11.00
N LYS A 60 -2.58 9.77 11.73
CA LYS A 60 -2.30 9.77 13.17
C LYS A 60 -3.60 9.47 13.92
N GLY A 61 -3.84 8.19 14.19
CA GLY A 61 -5.04 7.70 14.88
C GLY A 61 -6.02 6.97 13.96
N GLU A 62 -7.22 6.68 14.47
CA GLU A 62 -8.28 6.05 13.70
C GLU A 62 -8.98 7.08 12.81
N ASN A 63 -9.05 6.80 11.50
CA ASN A 63 -9.90 7.54 10.57
C ASN A 63 -10.94 6.58 10.02
N GLU A 64 -12.17 6.65 10.57
CA GLU A 64 -13.27 5.74 10.25
C GLU A 64 -13.64 5.76 8.76
N ASN A 65 -13.49 6.90 8.10
CA ASN A 65 -13.85 7.07 6.69
C ASN A 65 -12.71 6.73 5.73
N GLY A 66 -11.48 6.57 6.23
CA GLY A 66 -10.27 6.32 5.43
C GLY A 66 -10.03 7.36 4.33
N TYR A 67 -10.63 8.54 4.45
CA TYR A 67 -10.59 9.63 3.47
C TYR A 67 -10.20 10.93 4.16
N LEU A 68 -9.34 11.72 3.52
CA LEU A 68 -9.04 13.07 3.93
C LEU A 68 -8.61 13.93 2.74
N GLN A 69 -9.33 15.01 2.49
CA GLN A 69 -8.87 16.06 1.56
C GLN A 69 -7.80 16.91 2.23
N LEU A 70 -6.75 17.22 1.49
CA LEU A 70 -5.61 18.00 1.97
C LEU A 70 -5.65 19.42 1.43
N ASN A 71 -5.24 20.37 2.27
CA ASN A 71 -4.94 21.71 1.81
C ASN A 71 -3.50 21.74 1.28
N GLN A 72 -3.33 22.04 -0.02
CA GLN A 72 -2.03 22.01 -0.69
C GLN A 72 -0.96 22.92 -0.04
N TYR A 73 -1.37 24.00 0.62
CA TYR A 73 -0.47 24.94 1.27
C TYR A 73 0.01 24.46 2.65
N TYR A 74 -0.70 23.52 3.27
CA TYR A 74 -0.47 23.08 4.65
C TYR A 74 -0.31 21.57 4.78
N ILE A 75 0.15 20.89 3.71
CA ILE A 75 0.34 19.43 3.71
C ILE A 75 1.34 19.02 4.79
N LYS A 76 2.44 19.78 4.98
CA LYS A 76 3.52 19.44 5.93
C LYS A 76 3.07 19.67 7.38
N GLU A 77 2.12 20.56 7.57
CA GLU A 77 1.59 21.01 8.85
C GLU A 77 0.35 20.21 9.30
N ASP A 78 -0.25 19.39 8.43
CA ASP A 78 -1.48 18.65 8.74
C ASP A 78 -1.25 17.63 9.87
N GLU A 79 -1.72 17.96 11.08
CA GLU A 79 -1.53 17.16 12.29
C GLU A 79 -2.22 15.79 12.24
N ARG A 80 -3.15 15.59 11.30
CA ARG A 80 -3.87 14.32 11.13
C ARG A 80 -3.05 13.29 10.37
N LEU A 81 -1.95 13.70 9.74
CA LEU A 81 -1.09 12.85 8.93
C LEU A 81 0.17 12.40 9.67
N THR A 82 0.62 11.19 9.37
CA THR A 82 1.97 10.72 9.72
C THR A 82 3.04 11.50 8.95
N GLU A 83 4.26 11.56 9.49
CA GLU A 83 5.36 12.29 8.83
C GLU A 83 5.71 11.68 7.46
N GLU A 84 5.56 10.37 7.32
CA GLU A 84 5.72 9.64 6.06
C GLU A 84 4.67 10.08 5.03
N ALA A 85 3.39 10.15 5.41
CA ALA A 85 2.32 10.59 4.53
C ALA A 85 2.51 12.05 4.10
N LYS A 86 2.88 12.93 5.03
CA LYS A 86 3.21 14.33 4.73
C LYS A 86 4.32 14.44 3.71
N LYS A 87 5.43 13.71 3.92
CA LYS A 87 6.58 13.71 3.01
C LYS A 87 6.18 13.26 1.60
N VAL A 88 5.44 12.15 1.49
CA VAL A 88 5.00 11.61 0.20
C VAL A 88 4.04 12.57 -0.51
N MET A 89 3.05 13.11 0.19
CA MET A 89 2.07 14.01 -0.42
C MET A 89 2.66 15.37 -0.78
N ALA A 90 3.59 15.89 0.04
CA ALA A 90 4.32 17.12 -0.25
C ALA A 90 5.21 16.96 -1.49
N ASP A 91 5.93 15.84 -1.61
CA ASP A 91 6.76 15.55 -2.78
C ASP A 91 5.92 15.44 -4.07
N MET A 92 4.78 14.75 -4.00
CA MET A 92 3.84 14.65 -5.12
C MET A 92 3.27 16.01 -5.51
N HIS A 93 2.98 16.88 -4.53
CA HIS A 93 2.56 18.26 -4.78
C HIS A 93 3.67 19.07 -5.46
N GLU A 94 4.88 19.07 -4.91
CA GLU A 94 6.03 19.79 -5.44
C GLU A 94 6.33 19.35 -6.89
N TYR A 95 6.33 18.04 -7.15
CA TYR A 95 6.54 17.51 -8.50
C TYR A 95 5.43 17.94 -9.48
N LEU A 96 4.15 17.89 -9.06
CA LEU A 96 3.05 18.37 -9.90
C LEU A 96 3.23 19.86 -10.25
N MET A 97 3.62 20.70 -9.27
CA MET A 97 3.78 22.15 -9.46
C MET A 97 4.89 22.51 -10.45
N THR A 98 5.85 21.62 -10.71
CA THR A 98 6.86 21.83 -11.76
C THR A 98 6.26 21.97 -13.17
N TYR A 99 5.03 21.49 -13.40
CA TYR A 99 4.31 21.63 -14.68
C TYR A 99 3.36 22.84 -14.72
N ASN A 100 3.27 23.60 -13.63
CA ASN A 100 2.33 24.70 -13.50
C ASN A 100 2.96 26.04 -13.89
N TYR A 101 2.11 27.03 -14.14
CA TYR A 101 2.47 28.44 -14.06
C TYR A 101 1.47 29.12 -13.13
N ASP A 102 1.87 30.24 -12.54
CA ASP A 102 0.99 31.09 -11.74
C ASP A 102 1.29 32.55 -12.06
N ASP A 103 0.32 33.22 -12.66
CA ASP A 103 0.30 34.64 -12.99
C ASP A 103 -0.89 35.33 -12.30
N SER A 104 -1.24 34.85 -11.10
CA SER A 104 -2.35 35.40 -10.33
C SER A 104 -1.97 36.72 -9.67
N ASP A 105 -2.95 37.61 -9.57
CA ASP A 105 -2.87 38.87 -8.83
C ASP A 105 -3.95 38.86 -7.73
N SER A 106 -3.50 38.64 -6.50
CA SER A 106 -4.35 38.58 -5.32
C SER A 106 -5.00 39.92 -4.97
N MET A 107 -4.46 41.05 -5.45
CA MET A 107 -5.07 42.36 -5.20
C MET A 107 -6.29 42.61 -6.08
N THR A 108 -6.33 42.00 -7.27
CA THR A 108 -7.39 42.20 -8.27
C THR A 108 -8.35 41.03 -8.40
N ASP A 109 -8.26 40.04 -7.50
CA ASP A 109 -9.06 38.80 -7.54
C ASP A 109 -8.93 38.05 -8.87
N TYR A 110 -7.77 38.18 -9.53
CA TYR A 110 -7.48 37.58 -10.82
C TYR A 110 -6.59 36.35 -10.64
N PHE A 111 -7.13 35.16 -10.94
CA PHE A 111 -6.39 33.90 -10.80
C PHE A 111 -6.06 33.29 -12.16
N CYS A 112 -4.78 33.25 -12.50
CA CYS A 112 -4.30 32.74 -13.78
C CYS A 112 -3.24 31.66 -13.57
N VAL A 113 -3.68 30.40 -13.49
CA VAL A 113 -2.81 29.23 -13.35
C VAL A 113 -2.95 28.27 -14.52
N ASN A 114 -1.98 27.39 -14.75
CA ASN A 114 -2.13 26.32 -15.76
C ASN A 114 -3.25 25.34 -15.37
N PHE A 115 -3.23 24.93 -14.11
CA PHE A 115 -4.20 24.03 -13.50
C PHE A 115 -4.21 24.15 -11.97
N TYR A 116 -5.24 23.59 -11.35
CA TYR A 116 -5.38 23.43 -9.91
C TYR A 116 -4.99 22.01 -9.48
N GLY A 117 -4.14 21.91 -8.46
CA GLY A 117 -3.86 20.64 -7.80
C GLY A 117 -4.94 20.32 -6.77
N GLN A 118 -5.39 19.07 -6.72
CA GLN A 118 -6.32 18.58 -5.71
C GLN A 118 -5.71 17.33 -5.06
N PHE A 119 -5.58 17.34 -3.73
CA PHE A 119 -4.82 16.32 -3.00
C PHE A 119 -5.71 15.68 -1.94
N ALA A 120 -5.64 14.36 -1.84
CA ALA A 120 -6.34 13.62 -0.79
C ALA A 120 -5.61 12.33 -0.43
N ILE A 121 -5.93 11.79 0.74
CA ILE A 121 -5.66 10.40 1.10
C ILE A 121 -7.00 9.66 0.99
N GLY A 122 -7.03 8.59 0.20
CA GLY A 122 -8.26 7.90 -0.20
C GLY A 122 -9.17 8.74 -1.10
N LYS A 123 -10.38 8.23 -1.34
CA LYS A 123 -11.53 8.92 -1.95
C LYS A 123 -12.74 8.76 -1.04
N TRP A 124 -13.71 9.66 -1.16
CA TRP A 124 -14.99 9.57 -0.44
C TRP A 124 -15.70 8.21 -0.61
N ASN A 125 -15.53 7.53 -1.75
CA ASN A 125 -16.11 6.20 -2.03
C ASN A 125 -15.09 5.05 -2.05
N GLN A 126 -13.79 5.35 -1.90
CA GLN A 126 -12.72 4.36 -1.93
C GLN A 126 -11.69 4.73 -0.85
N PRO A 127 -11.87 4.25 0.39
CA PRO A 127 -11.00 4.61 1.50
C PRO A 127 -9.57 4.11 1.27
N PHE A 128 -8.61 4.82 1.85
CA PHE A 128 -7.20 4.44 1.91
C PHE A 128 -7.01 3.08 2.58
N ARG A 129 -6.02 2.32 2.10
CA ARG A 129 -5.68 0.99 2.62
C ARG A 129 -4.19 0.86 2.87
N ILE A 130 -3.81 0.23 3.97
CA ILE A 130 -2.41 -0.15 4.20
C ILE A 130 -2.12 -1.41 3.37
N LYS A 131 -1.09 -1.34 2.53
CA LYS A 131 -0.50 -2.50 1.87
C LYS A 131 0.54 -3.10 2.81
N ILE A 132 0.10 -4.01 3.68
CA ILE A 132 1.04 -4.85 4.41
C ILE A 132 1.58 -5.83 3.38
N GLU A 133 2.83 -5.66 2.96
CA GLU A 133 3.49 -6.66 2.12
C GLU A 133 3.56 -7.97 2.92
N LYS A 134 2.89 -9.00 2.38
CA LYS A 134 3.01 -10.38 2.88
C LYS A 134 4.41 -10.96 2.67
N GLU A 135 5.27 -10.27 1.91
CA GLU A 135 6.57 -10.76 1.48
C GLU A 135 7.57 -10.92 2.64
N LYS A 136 7.45 -10.14 3.73
CA LYS A 136 8.23 -10.40 4.95
C LYS A 136 7.73 -11.59 5.78
N GLU A 137 6.50 -12.07 5.56
CA GLU A 137 5.99 -13.25 6.25
C GLU A 137 6.47 -14.55 5.59
N GLU A 138 6.75 -14.53 4.28
CA GLU A 138 7.28 -15.69 3.53
C GLU A 138 8.80 -15.86 3.70
N ASP A 139 9.57 -14.77 3.78
CA ASP A 139 11.04 -14.81 3.96
C ASP A 139 11.50 -15.11 5.41
N LEU A 140 10.63 -14.89 6.42
CA LEU A 140 10.92 -15.27 7.81
C LEU A 140 10.67 -16.76 8.12
N LEU A 141 10.14 -17.53 7.17
CA LEU A 141 9.85 -18.94 7.31
C LEU A 141 11.05 -19.78 6.84
N GLN A 142 12.10 -19.82 7.66
CA GLN A 142 13.22 -20.72 7.40
C GLN A 142 12.74 -22.18 7.41
N VAL A 143 13.18 -22.91 6.38
CA VAL A 143 12.63 -24.16 5.82
C VAL A 143 12.99 -25.40 6.64
N GLU A 144 13.32 -25.25 7.93
CA GLU A 144 13.60 -26.38 8.80
C GLU A 144 12.31 -26.89 9.47
N PRO A 145 12.06 -28.21 9.46
CA PRO A 145 10.93 -28.77 10.17
C PRO A 145 11.09 -28.53 11.68
N ILE A 146 10.06 -27.95 12.30
CA ILE A 146 10.00 -27.74 13.77
C ILE A 146 10.02 -29.10 14.50
N ALA A 147 9.51 -30.14 13.83
CA ALA A 147 9.55 -31.52 14.28
C ALA A 147 9.50 -32.46 13.06
N GLU A 148 10.22 -33.58 13.15
CA GLU A 148 10.20 -34.66 12.17
C GLU A 148 10.08 -36.01 12.88
N GLY A 149 9.22 -36.87 12.37
CA GLY A 149 8.96 -38.20 12.93
C GLY A 149 7.97 -38.98 12.07
N LYS A 150 8.09 -40.30 12.00
CA LYS A 150 7.19 -41.18 11.21
C LYS A 150 7.00 -40.74 9.74
N ASN A 151 8.06 -40.26 9.08
CA ASN A 151 8.02 -39.72 7.72
C ASN A 151 7.06 -38.51 7.55
N LEU A 152 6.79 -37.79 8.63
CA LEU A 152 6.04 -36.55 8.67
C LEU A 152 6.95 -35.40 9.11
N LYS A 153 6.72 -34.23 8.53
CA LYS A 153 7.42 -32.98 8.84
C LYS A 153 6.40 -31.91 9.21
N LEU A 154 6.63 -31.24 10.33
CA LEU A 154 5.85 -30.07 10.76
C LEU A 154 6.61 -28.81 10.35
N ILE A 155 6.02 -28.03 9.43
CA ILE A 155 6.62 -26.83 8.85
C ILE A 155 5.77 -25.63 9.21
N VAL A 156 6.40 -24.50 9.56
CA VAL A 156 5.66 -23.24 9.70
C VAL A 156 5.23 -22.77 8.31
N TYR A 157 3.94 -22.57 8.10
CA TYR A 157 3.41 -22.04 6.83
C TYR A 157 3.29 -20.53 6.83
N SER A 158 2.98 -19.96 8.00
CA SER A 158 2.83 -18.52 8.24
C SER A 158 2.88 -18.26 9.75
N THR A 159 2.80 -16.99 10.16
CA THR A 159 2.72 -16.62 11.59
C THR A 159 1.55 -17.28 12.30
N LYS A 160 0.51 -17.69 11.56
CA LYS A 160 -0.74 -18.23 12.11
C LYS A 160 -1.01 -19.68 11.70
N ALA A 161 -0.19 -20.28 10.84
CA ALA A 161 -0.45 -21.60 10.30
C ALA A 161 0.78 -22.51 10.28
N LEU A 162 0.52 -23.79 10.52
CA LEU A 162 1.47 -24.88 10.45
C LEU A 162 1.00 -25.88 9.38
N VAL A 163 1.93 -26.54 8.71
CA VAL A 163 1.64 -27.64 7.77
C VAL A 163 2.30 -28.92 8.25
N VAL A 164 1.54 -30.01 8.25
CA VAL A 164 2.09 -31.36 8.30
C VAL A 164 2.20 -31.91 6.88
N VAL A 165 3.43 -32.17 6.41
CA VAL A 165 3.73 -32.75 5.09
C VAL A 165 4.40 -34.12 5.25
N GLY A 166 4.32 -34.98 4.23
CA GLY A 166 4.88 -36.35 4.27
C GLY A 166 3.83 -37.44 4.06
N ASP A 167 4.08 -38.66 4.57
CA ASP A 167 3.14 -39.79 4.46
C ASP A 167 1.97 -39.67 5.45
N THR A 168 1.04 -38.75 5.16
CA THR A 168 -0.09 -38.42 6.03
C THR A 168 -1.26 -39.42 5.94
N LYS A 169 -1.17 -40.45 5.09
CA LYS A 169 -2.25 -41.44 4.89
C LYS A 169 -2.57 -42.23 6.17
N PRO A 170 -1.60 -42.75 6.94
CA PRO A 170 -1.88 -43.57 8.13
C PRO A 170 -2.49 -42.77 9.30
N VAL A 171 -2.22 -41.46 9.36
CA VAL A 171 -2.68 -40.57 10.46
C VAL A 171 -3.80 -39.62 10.03
N LYS A 172 -4.36 -39.82 8.82
CA LYS A 172 -5.36 -38.94 8.21
C LYS A 172 -6.55 -38.62 9.12
N ASP A 173 -7.07 -39.63 9.82
CA ASP A 173 -8.26 -39.44 10.65
C ASP A 173 -7.96 -38.61 11.90
N LYS A 174 -6.77 -38.82 12.51
CA LYS A 174 -6.27 -37.97 13.61
C LYS A 174 -6.05 -36.53 13.15
N LEU A 175 -5.47 -36.33 11.98
CA LEU A 175 -5.26 -34.99 11.41
C LEU A 175 -6.60 -34.26 11.13
N LYS A 176 -7.63 -34.99 10.71
CA LYS A 176 -8.99 -34.44 10.56
C LYS A 176 -9.64 -34.09 11.90
N GLU A 177 -9.50 -34.95 12.90
CA GLU A 177 -10.04 -34.74 14.26
C GLU A 177 -9.40 -33.51 14.92
N LEU A 178 -8.09 -33.30 14.70
CA LEU A 178 -7.36 -32.09 15.05
C LEU A 178 -7.75 -30.87 14.18
N GLY A 179 -8.80 -30.96 13.36
CA GLY A 179 -9.34 -29.86 12.57
C GLY A 179 -8.46 -29.43 11.39
N GLY A 180 -7.54 -30.30 10.95
CA GLY A 180 -6.67 -30.03 9.81
C GLY A 180 -7.43 -29.99 8.51
N LYS A 181 -6.99 -29.14 7.59
CA LYS A 181 -7.51 -29.08 6.23
C LYS A 181 -6.42 -29.46 5.24
N PHE A 182 -6.65 -30.50 4.46
CA PHE A 182 -5.70 -30.93 3.44
C PHE A 182 -5.65 -29.93 2.28
N ASN A 183 -4.44 -29.54 1.87
CA ASN A 183 -4.17 -28.71 0.70
C ASN A 183 -3.00 -29.30 -0.08
N PHE A 184 -3.24 -29.58 -1.37
CA PHE A 184 -2.24 -30.17 -2.27
C PHE A 184 -1.40 -29.14 -3.04
N ARG A 185 -1.74 -27.83 -2.96
CA ARG A 185 -1.08 -26.74 -3.69
C ARG A 185 -0.13 -25.92 -2.81
N LEU A 186 0.45 -26.55 -1.79
CA LEU A 186 1.40 -25.89 -0.89
C LEU A 186 2.81 -25.96 -1.48
N TRP A 187 3.61 -24.91 -1.29
CA TRP A 187 4.99 -24.86 -1.78
C TRP A 187 5.89 -25.93 -1.12
N CYS A 188 5.63 -26.27 0.14
CA CYS A 188 6.38 -27.26 0.93
C CYS A 188 5.91 -28.72 0.70
N GLY A 189 5.09 -28.95 -0.33
CA GLY A 189 4.50 -30.26 -0.65
C GLY A 189 3.08 -30.42 -0.10
N SER A 190 2.32 -31.36 -0.68
CA SER A 190 0.94 -31.61 -0.28
C SER A 190 0.85 -32.01 1.19
N GLY A 191 -0.02 -31.34 1.95
CA GLY A 191 -0.07 -31.51 3.41
C GLY A 191 -1.35 -31.01 4.07
N TRP A 192 -1.40 -31.17 5.39
CA TRP A 192 -2.51 -30.75 6.24
C TRP A 192 -2.18 -29.43 6.91
N VAL A 193 -3.03 -28.43 6.71
CA VAL A 193 -2.88 -27.08 7.27
C VAL A 193 -3.65 -26.97 8.59
N PHE A 194 -2.98 -26.44 9.60
CA PHE A 194 -3.50 -26.22 10.96
C PHE A 194 -3.24 -24.79 11.43
N PRO A 195 -4.05 -24.24 12.35
CA PRO A 195 -3.71 -23.00 13.04
C PRO A 195 -2.54 -23.22 14.01
N LYS A 196 -1.67 -22.22 14.18
CA LYS A 196 -0.45 -22.30 15.01
C LYS A 196 -0.71 -22.70 16.47
N LYS A 197 -1.89 -22.40 17.02
CA LYS A 197 -2.29 -22.81 18.38
C LYS A 197 -2.28 -24.33 18.64
N ARG A 198 -2.26 -25.17 17.58
CA ARG A 198 -2.22 -26.63 17.69
C ARG A 198 -0.81 -27.23 17.59
N GLU A 199 0.22 -26.40 17.72
CA GLU A 199 1.62 -26.83 17.58
C GLU A 199 2.00 -28.00 18.48
N GLU A 200 1.66 -27.93 19.78
CA GLU A 200 1.98 -28.96 20.77
C GLU A 200 1.30 -30.30 20.47
N GLU A 201 0.02 -30.27 20.07
CA GLU A 201 -0.74 -31.46 19.67
C GLU A 201 -0.10 -32.15 18.46
N LEU A 202 0.34 -31.36 17.48
CA LEU A 202 0.98 -31.86 16.26
C LEU A 202 2.38 -32.42 16.56
N LYS A 203 3.19 -31.74 17.39
CA LYS A 203 4.49 -32.25 17.84
C LYS A 203 4.35 -33.61 18.52
N SER A 204 3.39 -33.74 19.44
CA SER A 204 3.09 -35.01 20.11
C SER A 204 2.70 -36.11 19.12
N LEU A 205 1.86 -35.80 18.12
CA LEU A 205 1.45 -36.77 17.09
C LEU A 205 2.63 -37.27 16.24
N LEU A 206 3.59 -36.39 15.92
CA LEU A 206 4.77 -36.75 15.13
C LEU A 206 5.79 -37.59 15.94
N MET A 207 5.82 -37.43 17.26
CA MET A 207 6.77 -38.10 18.17
C MET A 207 6.22 -39.36 18.85
N SER A 208 4.90 -39.49 18.99
CA SER A 208 4.21 -40.75 19.34
C SER A 208 4.39 -41.77 18.22
#